data_AF-A0A840S3G9-F1
#
_entry.id   AF-A0A840S3G9-F1
#
_cell.length_a   1.000
_cell.length_b   1.000
_cell.length_c   1.000
_cell.angle_alpha   90.00
_cell.angle_beta   90.00
_cell.angle_gamma   90.00
#
_symmetry.space_group_name_H-M   'P 1'
#
loop_
_entity.id
_entity.type
_entity.pdbx_description
1 polymer ?
#
loop_
_entity_poly.entity_id
_entity_poly.type
_entity_poly.pdbx_seq_one_letter_code
_entity_poly.pdbx_strand_id
1 'polypeptide(L)'
;MASGAFHSRLLRKVEQDIALAQQAGQQMQALCLQARRAGLLARHGQLELARQELTRLHQAAFASPHPGLGAWLHLAEALVAYYSHYDVGARERLLRADSLARSAGLREVQLEAQAFLAHLAFADHKPETLVEHAQACMALAQPEDSPALARLHMVMGLALHLSDSQEAAQPWYAKARALAAQCGDDALTSALLYNRAVIGVARLREAELADGLDGSPALMAAVDSVAHFDRAMGVVALDILTPLLRAQALVSAGEFAQALPLYQDSLPETLAHGLGRLGSSLMADLAWCRVHLGAAEQEAALALAQQAELELDPACHDDDRGVTHARLAQVYVYLGQPEQAAAQQALARSAWQAYRSLQARWRTALAGSGLQPLN
;
A
#
# COMPACT_ATOMS: atom_id res chain seq x y z
N MET A 1 8.26 7.61 -29.72
CA MET A 1 7.75 7.53 -28.33
C MET A 1 6.30 7.12 -28.41
N ALA A 2 6.01 5.84 -28.20
CA ALA A 2 4.64 5.34 -28.26
C ALA A 2 3.89 5.87 -27.04
N SER A 3 2.90 6.74 -27.24
CA SER A 3 1.91 7.05 -26.23
C SER A 3 1.11 5.77 -25.97
N GLY A 4 1.48 5.01 -24.94
CA GLY A 4 0.63 3.94 -24.44
C GLY A 4 -0.73 4.55 -24.13
N ALA A 5 -1.78 4.06 -24.79
CA ALA A 5 -3.13 4.56 -24.57
C ALA A 5 -3.53 4.28 -23.12
N PHE A 6 -3.68 5.33 -22.31
CA PHE A 6 -4.15 5.22 -20.94
C PHE A 6 -5.64 4.84 -20.93
N HIS A 7 -5.98 3.78 -20.20
CA HIS A 7 -7.38 3.31 -20.14
C HIS A 7 -8.18 3.93 -18.98
N SER A 8 -7.57 4.81 -18.18
CA SER A 8 -8.24 5.45 -17.03
C SER A 8 -9.38 6.38 -17.46
N ARG A 9 -10.59 6.10 -16.99
CA ARG A 9 -11.76 6.97 -17.23
C ARG A 9 -11.65 8.30 -16.48
N LEU A 10 -11.21 8.27 -15.22
CA LEU A 10 -11.04 9.47 -14.41
C LEU A 10 -9.97 10.42 -14.99
N LEU A 11 -8.83 9.89 -15.44
CA LEU A 11 -7.78 10.70 -16.03
C LEU A 11 -8.27 11.44 -17.28
N ARG A 12 -8.96 10.71 -18.18
CA ARG A 12 -9.57 11.29 -19.39
C ARG A 12 -10.60 12.37 -19.08
N LYS A 13 -11.40 12.18 -18.03
CA LYS A 13 -12.35 13.20 -17.57
C LYS A 13 -11.62 14.47 -17.12
N VAL A 14 -10.57 14.34 -16.30
CA VAL A 14 -9.77 15.50 -15.87
C VAL A 14 -9.11 16.21 -17.05
N GLU A 15 -8.63 15.48 -18.06
CA GLU A 15 -8.08 16.08 -19.29
C GLU A 15 -9.13 16.88 -20.07
N GLN A 16 -10.36 16.38 -20.16
CA GLN A 16 -11.48 17.11 -20.76
C GLN A 16 -11.80 18.38 -19.95
N ASP A 17 -11.85 18.28 -18.62
CA ASP A 17 -12.12 19.42 -17.74
C ASP A 17 -11.02 20.49 -17.85
N ILE A 18 -9.75 20.10 -18.01
CA ILE A 18 -8.63 21.03 -18.29
C ILE A 18 -8.88 21.77 -19.61
N ALA A 19 -9.22 21.06 -20.68
CA ALA A 19 -9.47 21.66 -21.99
C ALA A 19 -10.65 22.65 -21.95
N LEU A 20 -11.73 22.28 -21.26
CA LEU A 20 -12.90 23.16 -21.08
C LEU A 20 -12.56 24.42 -20.29
N ALA A 21 -11.82 24.30 -19.18
CA ALA A 21 -11.39 25.46 -18.38
C ALA A 21 -10.49 26.41 -19.19
N GLN A 22 -9.60 25.86 -20.03
CA GLN A 22 -8.75 26.66 -20.92
C GLN A 22 -9.56 27.41 -21.98
N GLN A 23 -10.52 26.74 -22.62
CA GLN A 23 -11.42 27.35 -23.60
C GLN A 23 -12.28 28.46 -22.99
N ALA A 24 -12.70 28.29 -21.73
CA ALA A 24 -13.46 29.28 -20.98
C ALA A 24 -12.60 30.44 -20.42
N GLY A 25 -11.29 30.45 -20.64
CA GLY A 25 -10.37 31.46 -20.10
C GLY A 25 -10.12 31.37 -18.59
N GLN A 26 -10.51 30.26 -17.95
CA GLN A 26 -10.39 30.01 -16.50
C GLN A 26 -8.99 29.48 -16.15
N GLN A 27 -7.96 30.30 -16.35
CA GLN A 27 -6.56 29.88 -16.24
C GLN A 27 -6.22 29.23 -14.88
N MET A 28 -6.63 29.83 -13.76
CA MET A 28 -6.35 29.28 -12.43
C MET A 28 -7.01 27.91 -12.21
N GLN A 29 -8.23 27.72 -12.69
CA GLN A 29 -8.92 26.44 -12.60
C GLN A 29 -8.20 25.36 -13.43
N ALA A 30 -7.74 25.71 -14.64
CA ALA A 30 -6.94 24.80 -15.46
C ALA A 30 -5.64 24.37 -14.75
N LEU A 31 -4.95 25.28 -14.07
CA LEU A 31 -3.74 24.97 -13.29
C LEU A 31 -4.03 24.01 -12.11
N CYS A 32 -5.12 24.24 -11.37
CA CYS A 32 -5.56 23.34 -10.31
C CYS A 32 -5.90 21.93 -10.85
N LEU A 33 -6.59 21.85 -11.99
CA LEU A 33 -6.92 20.57 -12.63
C LEU A 33 -5.68 19.85 -13.18
N GLN A 34 -4.69 20.58 -13.67
CA GLN A 34 -3.37 20.03 -14.04
C GLN A 34 -2.62 19.46 -12.83
N ALA A 35 -2.65 20.16 -11.69
CA ALA A 35 -2.08 19.62 -10.45
C ALA A 35 -2.79 18.34 -10.00
N ARG A 36 -4.13 18.29 -10.11
CA ARG A 36 -4.92 17.07 -9.89
C ARG A 36 -4.49 15.95 -10.84
N ARG A 37 -4.29 16.25 -12.13
CA ARG A 37 -3.82 15.29 -13.14
C ARG A 37 -2.46 14.71 -12.75
N ALA A 38 -1.51 15.54 -12.32
CA ALA A 38 -0.21 15.07 -11.84
C ALA A 38 -0.35 14.06 -10.68
N GLY A 39 -1.26 14.32 -9.74
CA GLY A 39 -1.58 13.37 -8.66
C GLY A 39 -2.16 12.04 -9.17
N LEU A 40 -3.04 12.08 -10.18
CA LEU A 40 -3.56 10.86 -10.82
C LEU A 40 -2.49 10.09 -11.59
N LEU A 41 -1.61 10.80 -12.31
CA LEU A 41 -0.47 10.19 -13.02
C LEU A 41 0.45 9.45 -12.04
N ALA A 42 0.75 10.05 -10.88
CA ALA A 42 1.54 9.39 -9.84
C ALA A 42 0.89 8.08 -9.37
N ARG A 43 -0.42 8.07 -9.16
CA ARG A 43 -1.18 6.88 -8.75
C ARG A 43 -1.21 5.77 -9.81
N HIS A 44 -1.00 6.10 -11.08
CA HIS A 44 -0.84 5.14 -12.17
C HIS A 44 0.60 4.66 -12.35
N GLY A 45 1.54 5.16 -11.55
CA GLY A 45 2.97 4.86 -11.68
C GLY A 45 3.70 5.72 -12.71
N GLN A 46 3.04 6.74 -13.28
CA GLN A 46 3.60 7.65 -14.28
C GLN A 46 4.39 8.79 -13.61
N LEU A 47 5.37 8.44 -12.79
CA LEU A 47 6.08 9.38 -11.91
C LEU A 47 6.82 10.46 -12.70
N GLU A 48 7.45 10.10 -13.82
CA GLU A 48 8.17 11.06 -14.67
C GLU A 48 7.24 12.10 -15.28
N LEU A 49 6.08 11.69 -15.79
CA LEU A 49 5.09 12.61 -16.34
C LEU A 49 4.52 13.52 -15.24
N ALA A 50 4.24 12.97 -14.06
CA ALA A 50 3.78 13.75 -12.91
C ALA A 50 4.82 14.81 -12.48
N ARG A 51 6.11 14.45 -12.41
CA ARG A 51 7.21 15.38 -12.05
C ARG A 51 7.37 16.51 -13.08
N GLN A 52 7.30 16.19 -14.37
CA GLN A 52 7.36 17.18 -15.44
C GLN A 52 6.20 18.19 -15.34
N GLU A 53 5.00 17.71 -15.05
CA GLU A 53 3.82 18.57 -14.86
C GLU A 53 3.97 19.47 -13.63
N LEU A 54 4.36 18.90 -12.49
CA LEU A 54 4.60 19.66 -11.25
C LEU A 54 5.66 20.75 -11.42
N THR A 55 6.73 20.47 -12.17
CA THR A 55 7.80 21.45 -12.44
C THR A 55 7.26 22.70 -13.13
N ARG A 56 6.38 22.53 -14.12
CA ARG A 56 5.73 23.66 -14.82
C ARG A 56 4.76 24.41 -13.93
N LEU A 57 3.99 23.69 -13.12
CA LEU A 57 3.01 24.27 -12.20
C LEU A 57 3.69 25.09 -11.08
N HIS A 58 4.86 24.67 -10.60
CA HIS A 58 5.66 25.45 -9.66
C HIS A 58 6.11 26.79 -10.23
N GLN A 59 6.53 26.83 -11.50
CA GLN A 59 6.89 28.08 -12.18
C GLN A 59 5.68 29.02 -12.26
N ALA A 60 4.49 28.48 -12.56
CA ALA A 60 3.25 29.24 -12.57
C ALA A 60 2.86 29.76 -11.18
N ALA A 61 2.96 28.93 -10.14
CA ALA A 61 2.67 29.31 -8.76
C ALA A 61 3.65 30.36 -8.21
N PHE A 62 4.91 30.32 -8.63
CA PHE A 62 5.90 31.34 -8.29
C PHE A 62 5.56 32.69 -8.93
N ALA A 63 5.13 32.68 -10.19
CA ALA A 63 4.73 33.90 -10.90
C ALA A 63 3.42 34.50 -10.36
N SER A 64 2.49 33.68 -9.90
CA SER A 64 1.21 34.10 -9.34
C SER A 64 0.77 33.20 -8.17
N PRO A 65 1.15 33.54 -6.92
CA PRO A 65 0.80 32.74 -5.75
C PRO A 65 -0.72 32.67 -5.54
N HIS A 66 -1.24 31.44 -5.43
CA HIS A 66 -2.65 31.20 -5.18
C HIS A 66 -2.82 30.04 -4.19
N PRO A 67 -3.47 30.24 -3.02
CA PRO A 67 -3.63 29.21 -1.99
C PRO A 67 -4.22 27.90 -2.52
N GLY A 68 -5.19 28.02 -3.44
CA GLY A 68 -5.82 26.84 -4.03
C GLY A 68 -4.91 26.00 -4.92
N LEU A 69 -4.00 26.65 -5.66
CA LEU A 69 -3.00 25.95 -6.47
C LEU A 69 -1.94 25.33 -5.55
N GLY A 70 -1.52 26.05 -4.51
CA GLY A 70 -0.58 25.54 -3.51
C GLY A 70 -1.11 24.28 -2.80
N ALA A 71 -2.40 24.24 -2.47
CA ALA A 71 -3.03 23.06 -1.88
C ALA A 71 -2.97 21.84 -2.80
N TRP A 72 -3.34 22.01 -4.08
CA TRP A 72 -3.27 20.93 -5.08
C TRP A 72 -1.83 20.49 -5.39
N LEU A 73 -0.88 21.43 -5.44
CA LEU A 73 0.54 21.14 -5.63
C LEU A 73 1.06 20.24 -4.50
N HIS A 74 0.86 20.62 -3.24
CA HIS A 74 1.31 19.80 -2.12
C HIS A 74 0.65 18.42 -2.07
N LEU A 75 -0.63 18.32 -2.44
CA LEU A 75 -1.30 17.02 -2.55
C LEU A 75 -0.60 16.16 -3.62
N ALA A 76 -0.43 16.68 -4.84
CA ALA A 76 0.19 15.93 -5.93
C ALA A 76 1.66 15.58 -5.65
N GLU A 77 2.43 16.47 -5.04
CA GLU A 77 3.79 16.19 -4.59
C GLU A 77 3.83 15.09 -3.53
N ALA A 78 2.87 15.05 -2.61
CA ALA A 78 2.77 13.99 -1.62
C ALA A 78 2.56 12.63 -2.29
N LEU A 79 1.72 12.57 -3.33
CA LEU A 79 1.47 11.35 -4.09
C LEU A 79 2.72 10.92 -4.87
N VAL A 80 3.41 11.85 -5.50
CA VAL A 80 4.69 11.55 -6.14
C VAL A 80 5.71 11.03 -5.11
N ALA A 81 5.82 11.65 -3.95
CA ALA A 81 6.72 11.21 -2.89
C ALA A 81 6.38 9.79 -2.41
N TYR A 82 5.10 9.53 -2.14
CA TYR A 82 4.60 8.22 -1.72
C TYR A 82 4.88 7.14 -2.76
N TYR A 83 4.50 7.32 -4.02
CA TYR A 83 4.69 6.30 -5.05
C TYR A 83 6.15 6.16 -5.54
N SER A 84 7.07 7.05 -5.15
CA SER A 84 8.48 6.94 -5.52
C SER A 84 9.31 6.13 -4.54
N HIS A 85 9.10 6.31 -3.23
CA HIS A 85 9.92 5.68 -2.18
C HIS A 85 9.10 5.27 -0.95
N TYR A 86 7.78 5.22 -1.07
CA TYR A 86 6.83 4.72 -0.06
C TYR A 86 6.79 5.40 1.32
N ASP A 87 7.53 6.48 1.61
CA ASP A 87 7.28 7.26 2.85
C ASP A 87 7.91 8.67 2.94
N VAL A 88 9.05 8.95 2.32
CA VAL A 88 9.84 10.15 2.68
C VAL A 88 9.13 11.48 2.37
N GLY A 89 8.54 12.09 3.41
CA GLY A 89 7.93 13.42 3.39
C GLY A 89 6.56 13.49 2.70
N ALA A 90 5.91 12.35 2.41
CA ALA A 90 4.53 12.36 1.88
C ALA A 90 3.55 12.92 2.92
N ARG A 91 3.66 12.46 4.17
CA ARG A 91 2.83 12.90 5.30
C ARG A 91 2.85 14.42 5.50
N GLU A 92 4.04 15.02 5.55
CA GLU A 92 4.19 16.47 5.74
C GLU A 92 3.53 17.27 4.62
N ARG A 93 3.66 16.80 3.38
CA ARG A 93 3.04 17.43 2.21
C ARG A 93 1.52 17.32 2.23
N LEU A 94 0.96 16.18 2.65
CA LEU A 94 -0.48 16.02 2.84
C LEU A 94 -1.02 16.97 3.92
N LEU A 95 -0.32 17.10 5.06
CA LEU A 95 -0.70 18.03 6.13
C LEU A 95 -0.67 19.50 5.65
N ARG A 96 0.32 19.88 4.82
CA ARG A 96 0.37 21.21 4.20
C ARG A 96 -0.75 21.41 3.19
N ALA A 97 -1.01 20.42 2.34
CA ALA A 97 -2.10 20.46 1.37
C ALA A 97 -3.45 20.69 2.06
N ASP A 98 -3.72 19.94 3.11
CA ASP A 98 -4.93 20.05 3.93
C ASP A 98 -5.04 21.41 4.64
N SER A 99 -3.95 21.93 5.22
CA SER A 99 -3.93 23.26 5.84
C SER A 99 -4.24 24.39 4.84
N LEU A 100 -3.61 24.37 3.66
CA LEU A 100 -3.90 25.34 2.60
C LEU A 100 -5.31 25.17 2.03
N ALA A 101 -5.78 23.93 1.91
CA ALA A 101 -7.12 23.65 1.44
C ALA A 101 -8.19 24.16 2.41
N ARG A 102 -7.93 24.10 3.73
CA ARG A 102 -8.79 24.71 4.75
C ARG A 102 -8.87 26.23 4.59
N SER A 103 -7.73 26.91 4.45
CA SER A 103 -7.71 28.36 4.30
C SER A 103 -8.32 28.83 2.98
N ALA A 104 -8.21 28.03 1.92
CA ALA A 104 -8.76 28.31 0.60
C ALA A 104 -10.21 27.83 0.39
N GLY A 105 -10.83 27.18 1.38
CA GLY A 105 -12.18 26.59 1.24
C GLY A 105 -12.26 25.44 0.23
N LEU A 106 -11.16 24.76 -0.06
CA LEU A 106 -11.10 23.66 -1.03
C LEU A 106 -11.43 22.32 -0.38
N ARG A 107 -12.74 22.06 -0.23
CA ARG A 107 -13.25 20.82 0.38
C ARG A 107 -12.73 19.53 -0.29
N GLU A 108 -12.66 19.50 -1.61
CA GLU A 108 -12.17 18.32 -2.37
C GLU A 108 -10.72 17.96 -2.00
N VAL A 109 -9.84 18.95 -1.87
CA VAL A 109 -8.44 18.72 -1.50
C VAL A 109 -8.32 18.27 -0.06
N GLN A 110 -9.13 18.82 0.85
CA GLN A 110 -9.17 18.36 2.25
C GLN A 110 -9.58 16.88 2.31
N LEU A 111 -10.65 16.48 1.60
CA LEU A 111 -11.10 15.10 1.57
C LEU A 111 -10.03 14.13 1.07
N GLU A 112 -9.39 14.44 -0.05
CA GLU A 112 -8.31 13.62 -0.61
C GLU A 112 -7.11 13.53 0.35
N ALA A 113 -6.71 14.65 0.96
CA ALA A 113 -5.61 14.69 1.91
C ALA A 113 -5.92 13.85 3.17
N GLN A 114 -7.10 13.99 3.75
CA GLN A 114 -7.52 13.20 4.93
C GLN A 114 -7.61 11.71 4.60
N ALA A 115 -8.14 11.33 3.43
CA ALA A 115 -8.20 9.93 3.00
C ALA A 115 -6.79 9.31 2.82
N PHE A 116 -5.83 10.06 2.29
CA PHE A 116 -4.43 9.60 2.20
C PHE A 116 -3.73 9.59 3.55
N LEU A 117 -3.99 10.55 4.44
CA LEU A 117 -3.45 10.55 5.80
C LEU A 117 -3.95 9.34 6.61
N ALA A 118 -5.22 8.97 6.45
CA ALA A 118 -5.76 7.72 7.00
C ALA A 118 -5.05 6.49 6.42
N HIS A 119 -4.77 6.47 5.11
CA HIS A 119 -3.98 5.41 4.48
C HIS A 119 -2.57 5.32 5.08
N LEU A 120 -1.86 6.44 5.22
CA LEU A 120 -0.52 6.44 5.83
C LEU A 120 -0.56 6.04 7.31
N ALA A 121 -1.63 6.34 8.03
CA ALA A 121 -1.81 5.87 9.40
C ALA A 121 -2.06 4.34 9.46
N PHE A 122 -2.78 3.78 8.48
CA PHE A 122 -2.88 2.32 8.31
C PHE A 122 -1.51 1.70 8.07
N ALA A 123 -0.76 2.22 7.10
CA ALA A 123 0.57 1.71 6.75
C ALA A 123 1.54 1.76 7.94
N ASP A 124 1.47 2.78 8.78
CA ASP A 124 2.30 2.97 9.98
C ASP A 124 1.80 2.21 11.24
N HIS A 125 0.74 1.42 11.14
CA HIS A 125 0.11 0.75 12.30
C HIS A 125 -0.34 1.71 13.42
N LYS A 126 -0.91 2.87 13.05
CA LYS A 126 -1.43 3.92 13.96
C LYS A 126 -2.96 3.97 13.95
N PRO A 127 -3.66 3.07 14.68
CA PRO A 127 -5.12 2.99 14.64
C PRO A 127 -5.83 4.27 15.07
N GLU A 128 -5.32 4.95 16.10
CA GLU A 128 -5.95 6.16 16.64
C GLU A 128 -5.88 7.31 15.63
N THR A 129 -4.70 7.53 15.03
CA THR A 129 -4.49 8.52 13.97
C THR A 129 -5.31 8.21 12.71
N LEU A 130 -5.48 6.92 12.38
CA LEU A 130 -6.36 6.54 11.27
C LEU A 130 -7.80 6.97 11.54
N VAL A 131 -8.32 6.69 12.74
CA VAL A 131 -9.69 7.05 13.13
C VAL A 131 -9.89 8.56 13.10
N GLU A 132 -8.93 9.34 13.59
CA GLU A 132 -8.97 10.81 13.54
C GLU A 132 -9.13 11.34 12.10
N HIS A 133 -8.28 10.86 11.17
CA HIS A 133 -8.37 11.27 9.77
C HIS A 133 -9.62 10.75 9.06
N ALA A 134 -10.06 9.55 9.40
CA ALA A 134 -11.30 8.98 8.87
C ALA A 134 -12.53 9.80 9.30
N GLN A 135 -12.61 10.18 10.58
CA GLN A 135 -13.68 11.04 11.11
C GLN A 135 -13.64 12.42 10.46
N ALA A 136 -12.46 13.03 10.31
CA ALA A 136 -12.31 14.31 9.63
C ALA A 136 -12.77 14.23 8.15
N CYS A 137 -12.43 13.15 7.45
CA CYS A 137 -12.87 12.91 6.08
C CYS A 137 -14.41 12.75 6.01
N MET A 138 -15.00 11.95 6.88
CA MET A 138 -16.45 11.72 6.94
C MET A 138 -17.25 12.97 7.30
N ALA A 139 -16.71 13.84 8.16
CA ALA A 139 -17.33 15.11 8.52
C ALA A 139 -17.41 16.10 7.35
N LEU A 140 -16.52 15.96 6.35
CA LEU A 140 -16.47 16.82 5.15
C LEU A 140 -17.20 16.21 3.94
N ALA A 141 -17.59 14.94 4.04
CA ALA A 141 -18.08 14.13 2.94
C ALA A 141 -19.47 14.57 2.47
N GLN A 142 -19.64 14.63 1.15
CA GLN A 142 -20.91 14.71 0.45
C GLN A 142 -21.06 13.51 -0.49
N PRO A 143 -22.30 13.14 -0.90
CA PRO A 143 -22.54 11.98 -1.75
C PRO A 143 -21.77 12.00 -3.09
N GLU A 144 -21.41 13.18 -3.58
CA GLU A 144 -20.74 13.38 -4.87
C GLU A 144 -19.21 13.15 -4.81
N ASP A 145 -18.60 13.01 -3.63
CA ASP A 145 -17.14 12.95 -3.47
C ASP A 145 -16.55 11.55 -3.64
N SER A 146 -16.89 10.90 -4.75
CA SER A 146 -16.63 9.49 -4.94
C SER A 146 -15.15 9.06 -4.83
N PRO A 147 -14.13 9.77 -5.34
CA PRO A 147 -12.74 9.28 -5.31
C PRO A 147 -12.09 9.22 -3.91
N ALA A 148 -12.18 10.31 -3.14
CA ALA A 148 -11.63 10.36 -1.77
C ALA A 148 -12.35 9.37 -0.85
N LEU A 149 -13.68 9.31 -0.96
CA LEU A 149 -14.48 8.36 -0.19
C LEU A 149 -14.18 6.92 -0.55
N ALA A 150 -13.97 6.60 -1.82
CA ALA A 150 -13.60 5.25 -2.23
C ALA A 150 -12.30 4.81 -1.54
N ARG A 151 -11.29 5.69 -1.44
CA ARG A 151 -10.03 5.39 -0.74
C ARG A 151 -10.23 5.22 0.75
N LEU A 152 -11.00 6.11 1.38
CA LEU A 152 -11.30 5.98 2.80
C LEU A 152 -11.97 4.63 3.08
N HIS A 153 -12.99 4.25 2.29
CA HIS A 153 -13.69 2.99 2.48
C HIS A 153 -12.78 1.78 2.27
N MET A 154 -11.87 1.84 1.30
CA MET A 154 -10.84 0.80 1.12
C MET A 154 -9.99 0.66 2.39
N VAL A 155 -9.47 1.77 2.90
CA VAL A 155 -8.59 1.80 4.09
C VAL A 155 -9.32 1.31 5.34
N MET A 156 -10.58 1.69 5.55
CA MET A 156 -11.41 1.17 6.66
C MET A 156 -11.64 -0.34 6.54
N GLY A 157 -11.89 -0.83 5.32
CA GLY A 157 -11.98 -2.27 5.06
C GLY A 157 -10.68 -3.01 5.38
N LEU A 158 -9.53 -2.46 4.97
CA LEU A 158 -8.21 -3.01 5.29
C LEU A 158 -7.95 -3.04 6.80
N ALA A 159 -8.25 -1.95 7.51
CA ALA A 159 -8.08 -1.86 8.96
C ALA A 159 -8.94 -2.90 9.71
N LEU A 160 -10.20 -3.07 9.32
CA LEU A 160 -11.08 -4.10 9.90
C LEU A 160 -10.60 -5.52 9.58
N HIS A 161 -10.08 -5.74 8.37
CA HIS A 161 -9.56 -7.05 7.98
C HIS A 161 -8.27 -7.41 8.73
N LEU A 162 -7.36 -6.44 8.93
CA LEU A 162 -6.18 -6.57 9.78
C LEU A 162 -6.57 -6.92 11.22
N SER A 163 -7.68 -6.35 11.71
CA SER A 163 -8.16 -6.51 13.09
C SER A 163 -9.04 -7.76 13.32
N ASP A 164 -9.00 -8.75 12.44
CA ASP A 164 -9.85 -9.96 12.48
C ASP A 164 -11.37 -9.75 12.38
N SER A 165 -11.80 -8.60 11.87
CA SER A 165 -13.22 -8.26 11.68
C SER A 165 -13.64 -8.39 10.21
N GLN A 166 -13.40 -9.56 9.61
CA GLN A 166 -13.61 -9.80 8.17
C GLN A 166 -15.03 -9.53 7.68
N GLU A 167 -16.04 -9.95 8.45
CA GLU A 167 -17.44 -9.71 8.11
C GLU A 167 -17.75 -8.20 8.10
N ALA A 168 -17.25 -7.47 9.10
CA ALA A 168 -17.40 -6.02 9.19
C ALA A 168 -16.67 -5.29 8.06
N ALA A 169 -15.57 -5.85 7.52
CA ALA A 169 -14.82 -5.26 6.41
C ALA A 169 -15.56 -5.32 5.06
N GLN A 170 -16.44 -6.31 4.84
CA GLN A 170 -17.12 -6.51 3.55
C GLN A 170 -17.93 -5.29 3.06
N PRO A 171 -18.80 -4.66 3.86
CA PRO A 171 -19.57 -3.51 3.39
C PRO A 171 -18.66 -2.31 3.03
N TRP A 172 -17.55 -2.12 3.73
CA TRP A 172 -16.56 -1.09 3.39
C TRP A 172 -15.90 -1.37 2.04
N TYR A 173 -15.46 -2.60 1.78
CA TYR A 173 -14.90 -2.97 0.48
C TYR A 173 -15.92 -2.86 -0.66
N ALA A 174 -17.17 -3.26 -0.42
CA ALA A 174 -18.24 -3.16 -1.41
C ALA A 174 -18.47 -1.70 -1.81
N LYS A 175 -18.53 -0.79 -0.82
CA LYS A 175 -18.69 0.65 -1.07
C LYS A 175 -17.46 1.24 -1.76
N ALA A 176 -16.24 0.87 -1.34
CA ALA A 176 -15.01 1.31 -1.99
C ALA A 176 -15.00 0.94 -3.49
N ARG A 177 -15.34 -0.31 -3.82
CA ARG A 177 -15.43 -0.78 -5.20
C ARG A 177 -16.52 -0.03 -5.98
N ALA A 178 -17.70 0.15 -5.41
CA ALA A 178 -18.81 0.85 -6.07
C ALA A 178 -18.43 2.30 -6.41
N LEU A 179 -17.85 3.02 -5.45
CA LEU A 179 -17.42 4.41 -5.64
C LEU A 179 -16.28 4.53 -6.65
N ALA A 180 -15.28 3.65 -6.58
CA ALA A 180 -14.17 3.61 -7.54
C ALA A 180 -14.67 3.35 -8.98
N ALA A 181 -15.61 2.42 -9.14
CA ALA A 181 -16.23 2.12 -10.42
C ALA A 181 -17.03 3.33 -10.97
N GLN A 182 -17.80 3.99 -10.09
CA GLN A 182 -18.62 5.16 -10.41
C GLN A 182 -17.77 6.34 -10.91
N CYS A 183 -16.65 6.64 -10.25
CA CYS A 183 -15.76 7.71 -10.69
C CYS A 183 -14.77 7.30 -11.78
N GLY A 184 -14.71 6.00 -12.12
CA GLY A 184 -13.79 5.49 -13.13
C GLY A 184 -12.33 5.55 -12.69
N ASP A 185 -12.09 5.37 -11.39
CA ASP A 185 -10.77 5.39 -10.78
C ASP A 185 -10.15 3.98 -10.77
N ASP A 186 -9.57 3.62 -11.91
CA ASP A 186 -9.01 2.29 -12.12
C ASP A 186 -7.74 2.07 -11.29
N ALA A 187 -6.97 3.13 -11.01
CA ALA A 187 -5.81 3.06 -10.11
C ALA A 187 -6.24 2.69 -8.67
N LEU A 188 -7.36 3.24 -8.20
CA LEU A 188 -7.89 2.86 -6.89
C LEU A 188 -8.44 1.42 -6.89
N THR A 189 -9.06 0.99 -7.99
CA THR A 189 -9.54 -0.39 -8.14
C THR A 189 -8.37 -1.38 -8.09
N SER A 190 -7.29 -1.09 -8.80
CA SER A 190 -6.02 -1.82 -8.73
C SER A 190 -5.49 -1.87 -7.28
N ALA A 191 -5.34 -0.70 -6.63
CA ALA A 191 -4.88 -0.62 -5.25
C ALA A 191 -5.77 -1.42 -4.27
N LEU A 192 -7.09 -1.43 -4.47
CA LEU A 192 -8.02 -2.23 -3.67
C LEU A 192 -7.78 -3.73 -3.84
N LEU A 193 -7.60 -4.20 -5.08
CA LEU A 193 -7.31 -5.62 -5.36
C LEU A 193 -5.97 -6.03 -4.75
N TYR A 194 -4.93 -5.25 -5.00
CA TYR A 194 -3.59 -5.48 -4.46
C TYR A 194 -3.60 -5.55 -2.93
N ASN A 195 -4.12 -4.51 -2.26
CA ASN A 195 -4.10 -4.47 -0.79
C ASN A 195 -4.93 -5.58 -0.15
N ARG A 196 -6.03 -6.02 -0.78
CA ARG A 196 -6.79 -7.19 -0.31
C ARG A 196 -5.98 -8.48 -0.45
N ALA A 197 -5.24 -8.64 -1.55
CA ALA A 197 -4.36 -9.79 -1.74
C ALA A 197 -3.21 -9.79 -0.71
N VAL A 198 -2.60 -8.63 -0.43
CA VAL A 198 -1.57 -8.46 0.61
C VAL A 198 -2.07 -8.91 1.97
N ILE A 199 -3.23 -8.42 2.43
CA ILE A 199 -3.78 -8.86 3.73
C ILE A 199 -4.09 -10.37 3.72
N GLY A 200 -4.61 -10.90 2.60
CA GLY A 200 -4.86 -12.32 2.46
C GLY A 200 -3.59 -13.17 2.62
N VAL A 201 -2.49 -12.76 1.99
CA VAL A 201 -1.18 -13.43 2.09
C VAL A 201 -0.57 -13.27 3.48
N ALA A 202 -0.68 -12.08 4.08
CA ALA A 202 -0.22 -11.87 5.46
C ALA A 202 -0.93 -12.81 6.44
N ARG A 203 -2.26 -12.95 6.34
CA ARG A 203 -3.05 -13.86 7.18
C ARG A 203 -2.73 -15.32 6.93
N LEU A 204 -2.49 -15.71 5.68
CA LEU A 204 -2.07 -17.06 5.35
C LEU A 204 -0.74 -17.37 6.04
N ARG A 205 0.24 -16.48 5.91
CA ARG A 205 1.56 -16.62 6.54
C ARG A 205 1.47 -16.64 8.05
N GLU A 206 0.61 -15.79 8.65
CA GLU A 206 0.35 -15.82 10.10
C GLU A 206 -0.22 -17.17 10.54
N ALA A 207 -1.26 -17.68 9.86
CA ALA A 207 -1.85 -18.97 10.19
C ALA A 207 -0.85 -20.14 10.06
N GLU A 208 -0.01 -20.10 9.03
CA GLU A 208 1.08 -21.08 8.82
C GLU A 208 2.14 -20.99 9.93
N LEU A 209 2.67 -19.79 10.17
CA LEU A 209 3.87 -19.58 10.97
C LEU A 209 3.62 -19.44 12.47
N ALA A 210 2.45 -18.93 12.86
CA ALA A 210 2.07 -18.78 14.26
C ALA A 210 1.26 -19.97 14.77
N ASP A 211 0.34 -20.49 13.94
CA ASP A 211 -0.65 -21.49 14.37
C ASP A 211 -0.42 -22.88 13.73
N GLY A 212 0.48 -23.01 12.74
CA GLY A 212 0.79 -24.28 12.08
C GLY A 212 -0.32 -24.80 11.17
N LEU A 213 -1.14 -23.91 10.61
CA LEU A 213 -2.29 -24.25 9.76
C LEU A 213 -1.93 -24.22 8.27
N ASP A 214 -2.47 -25.17 7.50
CA ASP A 214 -2.29 -25.24 6.06
C ASP A 214 -3.08 -24.15 5.31
N GLY A 215 -2.55 -23.75 4.15
CA GLY A 215 -3.09 -22.66 3.35
C GLY A 215 -4.30 -22.97 2.48
N SER A 216 -4.91 -21.90 1.93
CA SER A 216 -6.06 -21.97 1.03
C SER A 216 -5.67 -21.71 -0.45
N PRO A 217 -6.01 -22.60 -1.39
CA PRO A 217 -5.77 -22.42 -2.84
C PRO A 217 -6.42 -21.17 -3.43
N ALA A 218 -7.49 -20.65 -2.81
CA ALA A 218 -8.23 -19.49 -3.31
C ALA A 218 -7.40 -18.19 -3.33
N LEU A 219 -6.32 -18.13 -2.55
CA LEU A 219 -5.49 -16.94 -2.44
C LEU A 219 -4.60 -16.72 -3.67
N MET A 220 -4.11 -17.79 -4.31
CA MET A 220 -3.30 -17.68 -5.53
C MET A 220 -4.10 -17.04 -6.66
N ALA A 221 -5.36 -17.42 -6.83
CA ALA A 221 -6.25 -16.80 -7.83
C ALA A 221 -6.45 -15.29 -7.57
N ALA A 222 -6.50 -14.88 -6.30
CA ALA A 222 -6.59 -13.47 -5.95
C ALA A 222 -5.30 -12.71 -6.32
N VAL A 223 -4.12 -13.27 -6.02
CA VAL A 223 -2.83 -12.66 -6.37
C VAL A 223 -2.66 -12.54 -7.89
N ASP A 224 -2.94 -13.62 -8.62
CA ASP A 224 -2.82 -13.61 -10.09
C ASP A 224 -3.80 -12.58 -10.71
N SER A 225 -4.99 -12.39 -10.12
CA SER A 225 -5.96 -11.40 -10.62
C SER A 225 -5.47 -9.96 -10.59
N VAL A 226 -4.56 -9.62 -9.66
CA VAL A 226 -3.96 -8.27 -9.56
C VAL A 226 -3.14 -7.97 -10.80
N ALA A 227 -2.19 -8.84 -11.14
CA ALA A 227 -1.31 -8.67 -12.30
C ALA A 227 -2.09 -8.59 -13.62
N HIS A 228 -3.16 -9.39 -13.75
CA HIS A 228 -4.02 -9.35 -14.94
C HIS A 228 -4.79 -8.04 -15.05
N PHE A 229 -5.33 -7.53 -13.94
CA PHE A 229 -6.05 -6.27 -13.92
C PHE A 229 -5.13 -5.08 -14.22
N ASP A 230 -3.97 -5.02 -13.58
CA ASP A 230 -3.00 -3.93 -13.73
C ASP A 230 -2.52 -3.82 -15.17
N ARG A 231 -2.17 -4.96 -15.79
CA ARG A 231 -1.82 -5.02 -17.22
C ARG A 231 -2.94 -4.54 -18.13
N ALA A 232 -4.19 -4.93 -17.84
CA ALA A 232 -5.34 -4.52 -18.65
C ALA A 232 -5.63 -3.01 -18.55
N MET A 233 -5.36 -2.41 -17.39
CA MET A 233 -5.62 -0.99 -17.13
C MET A 233 -4.41 -0.08 -17.39
N GLY A 234 -3.21 -0.65 -17.56
CA GLY A 234 -1.96 0.09 -17.69
C GLY A 234 -1.51 0.76 -16.39
N VAL A 235 -1.92 0.21 -15.24
CA VAL A 235 -1.45 0.65 -13.92
C VAL A 235 -0.12 -0.06 -13.67
N VAL A 236 0.93 0.70 -13.35
CA VAL A 236 2.26 0.12 -13.07
C VAL A 236 2.79 0.50 -11.69
N ALA A 237 1.97 1.20 -10.88
CA ALA A 237 2.38 1.73 -9.58
C ALA A 237 2.84 0.65 -8.58
N LEU A 238 2.35 -0.58 -8.74
CA LEU A 238 2.58 -1.70 -7.81
C LEU A 238 3.25 -2.89 -8.52
N ASP A 239 3.73 -2.71 -9.75
CA ASP A 239 4.31 -3.78 -10.58
C ASP A 239 5.52 -4.43 -9.91
N ILE A 240 6.35 -3.63 -9.24
CA ILE A 240 7.55 -4.11 -8.53
C ILE A 240 7.21 -5.02 -7.33
N LEU A 241 6.00 -4.90 -6.77
CA LEU A 241 5.61 -5.63 -5.55
C LEU A 241 4.82 -6.90 -5.83
N THR A 242 4.12 -6.95 -6.96
CA THR A 242 3.25 -8.08 -7.32
C THR A 242 4.01 -9.42 -7.43
N PRO A 243 5.22 -9.49 -8.02
CA PRO A 243 6.02 -10.71 -8.03
C PRO A 243 6.37 -11.23 -6.64
N LEU A 244 6.70 -10.34 -5.70
CA LEU A 244 7.03 -10.72 -4.32
C LEU A 244 5.81 -11.23 -3.56
N LEU A 245 4.65 -10.59 -3.75
CA LEU A 245 3.40 -11.08 -3.19
C LEU A 245 3.06 -12.49 -3.69
N ARG A 246 3.30 -12.75 -4.98
CA ARG A 246 3.14 -14.09 -5.57
C ARG A 246 4.16 -15.08 -5.02
N ALA A 247 5.41 -14.67 -4.85
CA ALA A 247 6.45 -15.50 -4.25
C ALA A 247 6.05 -15.94 -2.83
N GLN A 248 5.60 -15.01 -1.98
CA GLN A 248 5.13 -15.30 -0.63
C GLN A 248 3.98 -16.32 -0.61
N ALA A 249 2.99 -16.17 -1.49
CA ALA A 249 1.88 -17.12 -1.59
C ALA A 249 2.34 -18.51 -2.06
N LEU A 250 3.32 -18.58 -2.98
CA LEU A 250 3.93 -19.84 -3.42
C LEU A 250 4.73 -20.52 -2.31
N VAL A 251 5.44 -19.76 -1.47
CA VAL A 251 6.15 -20.31 -0.30
C VAL A 251 5.17 -21.00 0.64
N SER A 252 4.07 -20.34 1.00
CA SER A 252 3.03 -20.94 1.86
C SER A 252 2.31 -22.12 1.21
N ALA A 253 2.35 -22.23 -0.13
CA ALA A 253 1.83 -23.40 -0.85
C ALA A 253 2.87 -24.53 -1.01
N GLY A 254 4.10 -24.36 -0.55
CA GLY A 254 5.19 -25.32 -0.72
C GLY A 254 5.81 -25.34 -2.14
N GLU A 255 5.46 -24.38 -2.98
CA GLU A 255 5.90 -24.28 -4.39
C GLU A 255 7.25 -23.55 -4.50
N PHE A 256 8.25 -24.03 -3.76
CA PHE A 256 9.54 -23.35 -3.57
C PHE A 256 10.32 -23.12 -4.88
N ALA A 257 10.24 -24.07 -5.82
CA ALA A 257 10.91 -23.97 -7.12
C ALA A 257 10.35 -22.82 -7.97
N GLN A 258 9.07 -22.48 -7.79
CA GLN A 258 8.43 -21.36 -8.47
C GLN A 258 8.66 -20.03 -7.73
N ALA A 259 8.73 -20.07 -6.39
CA ALA A 259 8.95 -18.89 -5.55
C ALA A 259 10.38 -18.34 -5.67
N LEU A 260 11.39 -19.21 -5.70
CA LEU A 260 12.81 -18.84 -5.71
C LEU A 260 13.17 -17.79 -6.79
N PRO A 261 12.87 -17.99 -8.09
CA PRO A 261 13.27 -17.03 -9.13
C PRO A 261 12.57 -15.67 -8.95
N LEU A 262 11.32 -15.65 -8.47
CA LEU A 262 10.61 -14.38 -8.23
C LEU A 262 11.30 -13.53 -7.16
N TYR A 263 11.75 -14.15 -6.07
CA TYR A 263 12.53 -13.45 -5.06
C TYR A 263 13.88 -12.98 -5.60
N GLN A 264 14.60 -13.83 -6.31
CA GLN A 264 15.93 -13.49 -6.85
C GLN A 264 15.87 -12.31 -7.81
N ASP A 265 14.85 -12.27 -8.66
CA ASP A 265 14.69 -11.22 -9.67
C ASP A 265 14.18 -9.90 -9.05
N SER A 266 13.26 -9.97 -8.08
CA SER A 266 12.51 -8.78 -7.61
C SER A 266 13.00 -8.18 -6.29
N LEU A 267 13.68 -8.96 -5.45
CA LEU A 267 14.10 -8.49 -4.12
C LEU A 267 15.14 -7.34 -4.19
N PRO A 268 16.21 -7.41 -5.00
CA PRO A 268 17.21 -6.34 -5.03
C PRO A 268 16.62 -4.97 -5.40
N GLU A 269 15.74 -4.94 -6.40
CA GLU A 269 15.09 -3.71 -6.85
C GLU A 269 14.11 -3.18 -5.79
N THR A 270 13.35 -4.07 -5.14
CA THR A 270 12.38 -3.70 -4.10
C THR A 270 13.07 -3.05 -2.89
N LEU A 271 14.21 -3.58 -2.46
CA LEU A 271 14.99 -3.01 -1.37
C LEU A 271 15.52 -1.62 -1.72
N ALA A 272 15.97 -1.42 -2.97
CA ALA A 272 16.42 -0.13 -3.45
C ALA A 272 15.30 0.93 -3.51
N HIS A 273 14.04 0.51 -3.64
CA HIS A 273 12.86 1.40 -3.71
C HIS A 273 12.25 1.77 -2.34
N GLY A 274 12.99 1.58 -1.25
CA GLY A 274 12.58 2.07 0.08
C GLY A 274 11.71 1.10 0.89
N LEU A 275 11.61 -0.16 0.46
CA LEU A 275 10.91 -1.23 1.21
C LEU A 275 11.86 -2.09 2.03
N GLY A 276 12.97 -1.49 2.49
CA GLY A 276 13.95 -2.16 3.35
C GLY A 276 13.35 -2.79 4.60
N ARG A 277 12.25 -2.23 5.15
CA ARG A 277 11.53 -2.80 6.29
C ARG A 277 11.05 -4.24 6.09
N LEU A 278 10.78 -4.64 4.84
CA LEU A 278 10.32 -5.98 4.48
C LEU A 278 11.49 -6.93 4.20
N GLY A 279 12.72 -6.42 4.10
CA GLY A 279 13.86 -7.16 3.58
C GLY A 279 14.13 -8.44 4.33
N SER A 280 14.25 -8.38 5.66
CA SER A 280 14.49 -9.55 6.49
C SER A 280 13.43 -10.64 6.34
N SER A 281 12.15 -10.28 6.23
CA SER A 281 11.07 -11.27 6.10
C SER A 281 11.10 -11.97 4.74
N LEU A 282 11.40 -11.22 3.67
CA LEU A 282 11.54 -11.76 2.31
C LEU A 282 12.82 -12.59 2.17
N MET A 283 13.92 -12.20 2.82
CA MET A 283 15.16 -12.96 2.85
C MET A 283 15.02 -14.27 3.63
N ALA A 284 14.27 -14.27 4.73
CA ALA A 284 13.96 -15.48 5.47
C ALA A 284 13.13 -16.48 4.62
N ASP A 285 12.14 -15.99 3.87
CA ASP A 285 11.39 -16.83 2.91
C ASP A 285 12.28 -17.34 1.77
N LEU A 286 13.21 -16.52 1.27
CA LEU A 286 14.19 -16.93 0.26
C LEU A 286 15.13 -18.03 0.79
N ALA A 287 15.62 -17.90 2.03
CA ALA A 287 16.41 -18.94 2.68
C ALA A 287 15.61 -20.24 2.83
N TRP A 288 14.33 -20.13 3.16
CA TRP A 288 13.43 -21.29 3.25
C TRP A 288 13.20 -21.98 1.91
N CYS A 289 13.03 -21.22 0.82
CA CYS A 289 12.97 -21.81 -0.52
C CYS A 289 14.24 -22.61 -0.82
N ARG A 290 15.42 -22.08 -0.50
CA ARG A 290 16.70 -22.73 -0.77
C ARG A 290 16.88 -24.04 -0.01
N VAL A 291 16.57 -24.09 1.29
CA VAL A 291 16.73 -25.35 2.05
C VAL A 291 15.86 -26.49 1.49
N HIS A 292 14.73 -26.17 0.88
CA HIS A 292 13.83 -27.13 0.25
C HIS A 292 14.22 -27.56 -1.17
N LEU A 293 15.19 -26.89 -1.82
CA LEU A 293 15.62 -27.21 -3.19
C LEU A 293 16.85 -28.12 -3.27
N GLY A 294 17.44 -28.49 -2.12
CA GLY A 294 18.41 -29.58 -2.02
C GLY A 294 19.67 -29.22 -1.23
N ALA A 295 20.53 -30.22 -1.02
CA ALA A 295 21.72 -30.09 -0.18
C ALA A 295 22.72 -29.04 -0.69
N ALA A 296 22.82 -28.84 -2.00
CA ALA A 296 23.73 -27.87 -2.60
C ALA A 296 23.39 -26.40 -2.25
N GLU A 297 22.15 -26.14 -1.81
CA GLU A 297 21.65 -24.80 -1.50
C GLU A 297 21.74 -24.44 0.00
N GLN A 298 22.13 -25.40 0.85
CA GLN A 298 22.10 -25.21 2.31
C GLN A 298 23.06 -24.14 2.83
N GLU A 299 24.27 -24.04 2.26
CA GLU A 299 25.24 -23.02 2.64
C GLU A 299 24.74 -21.61 2.29
N ALA A 300 24.18 -21.45 1.09
CA ALA A 300 23.57 -20.20 0.66
C ALA A 300 22.34 -19.84 1.51
N ALA A 301 21.53 -20.82 1.88
CA ALA A 301 20.40 -20.63 2.77
C ALA A 301 20.83 -20.16 4.17
N LEU A 302 21.89 -20.76 4.73
CA LEU A 302 22.44 -20.35 6.02
C LEU A 302 22.95 -18.90 5.99
N ALA A 303 23.70 -18.53 4.95
CA ALA A 303 24.20 -17.16 4.79
C ALA A 303 23.04 -16.14 4.69
N LEU A 304 21.98 -16.48 3.95
CA LEU A 304 20.78 -15.64 3.85
C LEU A 304 20.03 -15.51 5.17
N ALA A 305 19.90 -16.61 5.94
CA ALA A 305 19.25 -16.58 7.25
C ALA A 305 20.00 -15.65 8.22
N GLN A 306 21.32 -15.75 8.26
CA GLN A 306 22.18 -14.89 9.08
C GLN A 306 22.10 -13.42 8.65
N GLN A 307 22.07 -13.17 7.34
CA GLN A 307 21.91 -11.81 6.82
C GLN A 307 20.54 -11.21 7.18
N ALA A 308 19.47 -12.01 7.07
CA ALA A 308 18.12 -11.56 7.43
C ALA A 308 18.03 -11.16 8.91
N GLU A 309 18.72 -11.88 9.81
CA GLU A 309 18.84 -11.49 11.22
C GLU A 309 19.60 -10.18 11.41
N LEU A 310 20.73 -10.03 10.73
CA LEU A 310 21.57 -8.84 10.86
C LEU A 310 20.86 -7.57 10.35
N GLU A 311 20.10 -7.70 9.26
CA GLU A 311 19.40 -6.60 8.61
C GLU A 311 18.04 -6.28 9.24
N LEU A 312 17.57 -7.05 10.23
CA LEU A 312 16.27 -6.83 10.83
C LEU A 312 16.23 -5.48 11.55
N ASP A 313 15.50 -4.53 10.96
CA ASP A 313 15.28 -3.21 11.54
C ASP A 313 14.52 -3.35 12.88
N PRO A 314 15.08 -2.84 14.00
CA PRO A 314 14.38 -2.80 15.27
C PRO A 314 13.03 -2.06 15.24
N ALA A 315 12.83 -1.14 14.29
CA ALA A 315 11.58 -0.42 14.07
C ALA A 315 10.60 -1.15 13.13
N CYS A 316 10.95 -2.34 12.63
CA CYS A 316 10.07 -3.18 11.82
C CYS A 316 8.79 -3.53 12.60
N HIS A 317 7.68 -3.65 11.89
CA HIS A 317 6.39 -3.96 12.50
C HIS A 317 6.36 -5.38 13.09
N ASP A 318 5.54 -5.57 14.11
CA ASP A 318 5.53 -6.83 14.87
C ASP A 318 5.06 -8.04 14.06
N ASP A 319 4.21 -7.86 13.05
CA ASP A 319 3.84 -8.91 12.08
C ASP A 319 5.04 -9.32 11.21
N ASP A 320 5.71 -8.35 10.59
CA ASP A 320 6.90 -8.60 9.77
C ASP A 320 8.03 -9.26 10.60
N ARG A 321 8.21 -8.84 11.87
CA ARG A 321 9.13 -9.47 12.82
C ARG A 321 8.70 -10.89 13.18
N GLY A 322 7.41 -11.11 13.45
CA GLY A 322 6.85 -12.42 13.76
C GLY A 322 7.10 -13.42 12.65
N VAL A 323 6.80 -13.02 11.41
CA VAL A 323 7.09 -13.77 10.19
C VAL A 323 8.59 -14.08 10.07
N THR A 324 9.44 -13.06 10.19
CA THR A 324 10.90 -13.21 10.02
C THR A 324 11.46 -14.25 10.98
N HIS A 325 11.20 -14.08 12.28
CA HIS A 325 11.72 -14.98 13.29
C HIS A 325 11.12 -16.39 13.19
N ALA A 326 9.82 -16.53 12.89
CA ALA A 326 9.20 -17.84 12.72
C ALA A 326 9.80 -18.61 11.53
N ARG A 327 10.01 -17.91 10.41
CA ARG A 327 10.61 -18.51 9.22
C ARG A 327 12.08 -18.88 9.44
N LEU A 328 12.85 -18.01 10.10
CA LEU A 328 14.23 -18.33 10.49
C LEU A 328 14.31 -19.55 11.41
N ALA A 329 13.38 -19.67 12.36
CA ALA A 329 13.32 -20.85 13.23
C ALA A 329 13.15 -22.14 12.41
N GLN A 330 12.25 -22.15 11.42
CA GLN A 330 12.08 -23.29 10.51
C GLN A 330 13.35 -23.60 9.70
N VAL A 331 13.99 -22.56 9.13
CA VAL A 331 15.26 -22.70 8.40
C VAL A 331 16.33 -23.34 9.28
N TYR A 332 16.52 -22.86 10.51
CA TYR A 332 17.51 -23.41 11.42
C TYR A 332 17.21 -24.83 11.88
N VAL A 333 15.93 -25.19 12.07
CA VAL A 333 15.55 -26.58 12.31
C VAL A 333 15.98 -27.46 11.14
N TYR A 334 15.69 -27.05 9.91
CA TYR A 334 16.04 -27.82 8.71
C TYR A 334 17.55 -27.98 8.54
N LEU A 335 18.32 -26.95 8.89
CA LEU A 335 19.78 -26.95 8.83
C LEU A 335 20.45 -27.65 10.04
N GLY A 336 19.68 -28.20 10.98
CA GLY A 336 20.23 -28.89 12.15
C GLY A 336 20.88 -27.95 13.18
N GLN A 337 20.39 -26.73 13.32
CA GLN A 337 20.85 -25.70 14.26
C GLN A 337 19.81 -25.45 15.37
N PRO A 338 19.67 -26.37 16.35
CA PRO A 338 18.57 -26.34 17.32
C PRO A 338 18.62 -25.16 18.29
N GLU A 339 19.80 -24.65 18.63
CA GLU A 339 19.95 -23.51 19.55
C GLU A 339 19.48 -22.22 18.88
N GLN A 340 19.93 -21.95 17.65
CA GLN A 340 19.47 -20.84 16.83
C GLN A 340 17.97 -20.92 16.59
N ALA A 341 17.47 -22.11 16.22
CA ALA A 341 16.04 -22.33 16.04
C ALA A 341 15.22 -21.98 17.29
N ALA A 342 15.66 -22.44 18.47
CA ALA A 342 14.97 -22.17 19.73
C ALA A 342 14.98 -20.67 20.08
N ALA A 343 16.09 -19.97 19.83
CA ALA A 343 16.19 -18.53 20.02
C ALA A 343 15.23 -17.76 19.09
N GLN A 344 15.22 -18.09 17.80
CA GLN A 344 14.32 -17.48 16.83
C GLN A 344 12.85 -17.78 17.15
N GLN A 345 12.51 -19.01 17.58
CA GLN A 345 11.16 -19.36 18.02
C GLN A 345 10.70 -18.55 19.23
N ALA A 346 11.59 -18.24 20.18
CA ALA A 346 11.26 -17.39 21.32
C ALA A 346 10.96 -15.94 20.89
N LEU A 347 11.76 -15.38 19.98
CA LEU A 347 11.54 -14.06 19.41
C LEU A 347 10.24 -13.99 18.60
N ALA A 348 9.96 -15.01 17.78
CA ALA A 348 8.72 -15.12 17.02
C ALA A 348 7.49 -15.08 17.92
N ARG A 349 7.47 -15.86 19.02
CA ARG A 349 6.36 -15.85 19.98
C ARG A 349 6.13 -14.48 20.60
N SER A 350 7.20 -13.77 20.95
CA SER A 350 7.13 -12.41 21.49
C SER A 350 6.52 -11.43 20.47
N ALA A 351 7.00 -11.47 19.22
CA ALA A 351 6.51 -10.62 18.14
C ALA A 351 5.03 -10.90 17.81
N TRP A 352 4.63 -12.18 17.73
CA TRP A 352 3.22 -12.54 17.51
C TRP A 352 2.31 -12.09 18.66
N GLN A 353 2.77 -12.13 19.91
CA GLN A 353 2.01 -11.60 21.04
C GLN A 353 1.83 -10.08 20.95
N ALA A 354 2.87 -9.35 20.53
CA ALA A 354 2.81 -7.91 20.31
C ALA A 354 1.84 -7.58 19.16
N TYR A 355 1.90 -8.33 18.05
CA TYR A 355 0.99 -8.18 16.92
C TYR A 355 -0.48 -8.42 17.28
N ARG A 356 -0.79 -9.48 18.05
CA ARG A 356 -2.16 -9.70 18.56
C ARG A 356 -2.65 -8.57 19.46
N SER A 357 -1.74 -7.95 20.22
CA SER A 357 -2.05 -6.77 21.03
C SER A 357 -2.34 -5.55 20.16
N LEU A 358 -1.59 -5.36 19.06
CA LEU A 358 -1.88 -4.36 18.04
C LEU A 358 -3.25 -4.58 17.38
N GLN A 359 -3.58 -5.81 16.98
CA GLN A 359 -4.90 -6.13 16.42
C GLN A 359 -6.05 -5.83 17.41
N ALA A 360 -5.85 -6.09 18.71
CA ALA A 360 -6.81 -5.72 19.74
C ALA A 360 -6.98 -4.20 19.88
N ARG A 361 -5.89 -3.42 19.77
CA ARG A 361 -5.95 -1.95 19.71
C ARG A 361 -6.71 -1.46 18.49
N TRP A 362 -6.46 -2.04 17.31
CA TRP A 362 -7.22 -1.75 16.09
C TRP A 362 -8.72 -1.99 16.28
N ARG A 363 -9.11 -3.16 16.81
CA ARG A 363 -10.52 -3.46 17.11
C ARG A 363 -11.14 -2.43 18.05
N THR A 364 -10.41 -2.04 19.09
CA THR A 364 -10.89 -1.08 20.10
C THR A 364 -11.09 0.31 19.48
N ALA A 365 -10.11 0.81 18.73
CA ALA A 365 -10.19 2.12 18.08
C ALA A 365 -11.31 2.17 17.04
N LEU A 366 -11.41 1.14 16.18
CA LEU A 366 -12.43 1.06 15.15
C LEU A 366 -13.84 0.95 15.74
N ALA A 367 -14.04 0.10 16.76
CA ALA A 367 -15.33 -0.02 17.43
C ALA A 367 -15.72 1.27 18.18
N GLY A 368 -14.75 1.91 18.85
CA GLY A 368 -14.96 3.17 19.57
C GLY A 368 -15.23 4.38 18.66
N SER A 369 -14.84 4.31 17.39
CA SER A 369 -15.00 5.41 16.43
C SER A 369 -16.46 5.68 16.03
N GLY A 370 -17.32 4.67 16.11
CA GLY A 370 -18.71 4.72 15.61
C GLY A 370 -18.84 4.87 14.08
N LEU A 371 -17.74 4.81 13.33
CA LEU A 371 -17.74 4.96 11.88
C LEU A 371 -18.47 3.80 11.19
N GLN A 372 -19.29 4.14 10.20
CA GLN A 372 -20.02 3.20 9.35
C GLN A 372 -19.81 3.58 7.88
N PRO A 373 -19.90 2.61 6.94
CA PRO A 373 -19.90 2.91 5.52
C PRO A 373 -21.02 3.90 5.19
N LEU A 374 -20.74 4.89 4.33
CA LEU A 374 -21.78 5.79 3.86
C LEU A 374 -22.78 5.00 3.02
N ASN A 375 -24.08 5.23 3.25
CA ASN A 375 -25.15 4.60 2.47
C ASN A 375 -25.10 5.02 1.00
#